data_AF-A0A8C6T239-F1
#
_entry.id   AF-A0A8C6T239-F1
#
_cell.length_a   1.000
_cell.length_b   1.000
_cell.length_c   1.000
_cell.angle_alpha   90.00
_cell.angle_beta   90.00
_cell.angle_gamma   90.00
#
_symmetry.space_group_name_H-M   'P 1'
#
loop_
_entity.id
_entity.type
_entity.pdbx_description
1 polymer ?
#
loop_
_entity_poly.entity_id
_entity_poly.type
_entity_poly.pdbx_seq_one_letter_code
_entity_poly.pdbx_strand_id
1 'polypeptide(L)'
;MFNFSLICFPFQEATEQGAAAGGRRELKSLPFISYLSALQQSQLLSDDIVNGPDMMGKVNGEQYSPIPVLLDVSRVVPLYSLVQDNITKEAFKSATMSSYWCAGKGDVIDNWCRCDLSAFSREGLPNCSPLRQPILHLATYLEPSSTMVALEWTDIEPVIGYKVSDYIIQHKRVEDPSEPDVYTGGIRTPDLPIMRRPALPSAPLSPHYNYEL
;
A
#
# COMPACT_ATOMS: atom_id res chain seq x y z
N MET A 1 -7.75 -5.91 22.47
CA MET A 1 -6.75 -5.33 21.56
C MET A 1 -6.14 -6.51 20.82
N PHE A 2 -6.25 -6.58 19.50
CA PHE A 2 -5.78 -7.75 18.74
C PHE A 2 -4.28 -7.64 18.51
N ASN A 3 -3.57 -8.69 18.92
CA ASN A 3 -2.13 -8.81 18.70
C ASN A 3 -1.91 -9.47 17.34
N PHE A 4 -1.35 -8.71 16.41
CA PHE A 4 -0.79 -9.24 15.18
C PHE A 4 0.71 -9.34 15.37
N SER A 5 1.27 -10.54 15.16
CA SER A 5 2.71 -10.76 15.12
C SER A 5 3.10 -10.91 13.65
N LEU A 6 3.95 -10.01 13.15
CA LEU A 6 4.65 -10.19 11.89
C LEU A 6 6.02 -10.81 12.17
N ILE A 7 6.40 -11.82 11.38
CA ILE A 7 7.74 -12.39 11.38
C ILE A 7 8.44 -11.93 10.11
N CYS A 8 9.56 -11.23 10.25
CA CYS A 8 10.40 -10.83 9.12
C CYS A 8 11.54 -11.83 8.96
N PHE A 9 11.57 -12.53 7.83
CA PHE A 9 12.71 -13.36 7.44
C PHE A 9 13.65 -12.56 6.54
N PRO A 10 14.98 -12.67 6.71
CA PRO A 10 15.95 -11.87 5.95
C PRO A 10 16.10 -12.34 4.49
N PHE A 11 15.71 -13.57 4.17
CA PHE A 11 15.78 -14.15 2.82
C PHE A 11 14.68 -15.21 2.64
N GLN A 12 14.23 -15.41 1.40
CA GLN A 12 13.13 -16.35 1.10
C GLN A 12 13.44 -17.79 1.51
N GLU A 13 14.68 -18.24 1.27
CA GLU A 13 15.16 -19.60 1.57
C GLU A 13 15.06 -19.95 3.07
N ALA A 14 15.13 -18.96 3.96
CA ALA A 14 15.01 -19.15 5.41
C ALA A 14 13.60 -19.61 5.83
N THR A 15 12.58 -19.44 4.99
CA THR A 15 11.20 -19.90 5.25
C THR A 15 11.03 -21.40 4.98
N GLU A 16 11.84 -21.98 4.08
CA GLU A 16 11.69 -23.35 3.58
C GLU A 16 12.53 -24.39 4.35
N GLN A 17 13.61 -23.94 5.01
CA GLN A 17 14.55 -24.79 5.74
C GLN A 17 13.95 -25.51 6.98
N GLY A 18 12.69 -25.21 7.36
CA GLY A 18 11.98 -25.86 8.46
C GLY A 18 11.43 -27.27 8.16
N ALA A 19 11.43 -27.73 6.90
CA ALA A 19 10.83 -29.00 6.53
C ALA A 19 11.80 -30.21 6.49
N ALA A 20 13.12 -29.99 6.60
CA ALA A 20 14.13 -31.02 6.28
C ALA A 20 15.20 -31.28 7.37
N ALA A 21 14.99 -30.85 8.62
CA ALA A 21 15.90 -31.18 9.73
C ALA A 21 15.28 -32.23 10.66
N GLY A 22 15.60 -33.50 10.42
CA GLY A 22 15.18 -34.63 11.24
C GLY A 22 15.75 -34.57 12.66
N GLY A 23 14.85 -34.63 13.65
CA GLY A 23 15.19 -34.77 15.06
C GLY A 23 13.94 -35.11 15.86
N ARG A 24 13.59 -36.40 15.91
CA ARG A 24 12.41 -36.94 16.62
C ARG A 24 12.55 -36.75 18.13
N ARG A 25 12.19 -35.58 18.63
CA ARG A 25 11.85 -35.33 20.04
C ARG A 25 10.43 -34.76 20.06
N GLU A 26 9.62 -35.26 20.99
CA GLU A 26 8.19 -34.96 21.12
C GLU A 26 7.91 -33.46 21.31
N LEU A 27 7.89 -32.70 20.22
CA LEU A 27 7.33 -31.37 20.19
C LEU A 27 5.81 -31.53 20.08
N LYS A 28 5.16 -31.73 21.23
CA LYS A 28 3.70 -31.58 21.33
C LYS A 28 3.35 -30.14 20.95
N SER A 29 2.88 -29.96 19.72
CA SER A 29 2.12 -28.81 19.21
C SER A 29 2.45 -27.44 19.79
N LEU A 30 3.66 -26.93 19.56
CA LEU A 30 3.95 -25.51 19.79
C LEU A 30 3.62 -24.73 18.50
N PRO A 31 2.92 -23.58 18.59
CA PRO A 31 2.68 -22.76 17.41
C PRO A 31 4.03 -22.26 16.86
N PHE A 32 4.17 -22.22 15.54
CA PHE A 32 5.42 -21.91 14.84
C PHE A 32 6.09 -20.62 15.34
N ILE A 33 5.31 -19.60 15.66
CA ILE A 33 5.79 -18.33 16.24
C ILE A 33 6.50 -18.57 17.59
N SER A 34 5.94 -19.40 18.46
CA SER A 34 6.54 -19.72 19.76
C SER A 34 7.81 -20.57 19.63
N TYR A 35 7.90 -21.39 18.58
CA TYR A 35 9.12 -22.14 18.27
C TYR A 35 10.25 -21.20 17.83
N LEU A 36 9.96 -20.28 16.90
CA LEU A 36 10.94 -19.28 16.44
C LEU A 36 11.35 -18.33 17.56
N SER A 37 10.41 -17.93 18.43
CA SER A 37 10.71 -17.09 19.59
C SER A 37 11.67 -17.74 20.56
N ALA A 38 11.49 -19.04 20.81
CA ALA A 38 12.38 -19.80 21.68
C ALA A 38 13.77 -19.96 21.06
N LEU A 39 13.86 -20.16 19.73
CA LEU A 39 15.13 -20.20 19.02
C LEU A 39 15.86 -18.85 19.07
N GLN A 40 15.17 -17.73 18.82
CA GLN A 40 15.76 -16.39 18.91
C GLN A 40 16.29 -16.09 20.32
N GLN A 41 15.54 -16.45 21.37
CA GLN A 41 15.99 -16.32 22.77
C GLN A 41 17.21 -17.19 23.08
N SER A 42 17.32 -18.38 22.46
CA SER A 42 18.46 -19.26 22.63
C SER A 42 19.71 -18.81 21.84
N GLN A 43 19.53 -18.18 20.67
CA GLN A 43 20.64 -17.68 19.85
C GLN A 43 21.32 -16.44 20.45
N LEU A 44 20.61 -15.65 21.27
CA LEU A 44 21.23 -14.59 22.07
C LEU A 44 22.29 -15.09 23.07
N LEU A 45 22.36 -16.41 23.33
CA LEU A 45 23.36 -17.03 24.21
C LEU A 45 24.57 -17.61 23.45
N SER A 46 24.57 -17.56 22.12
CA SER A 46 25.65 -18.06 21.26
C SER A 46 26.12 -16.94 20.34
N ASP A 47 27.35 -16.46 20.54
CA ASP A 47 27.98 -15.28 19.92
C ASP A 47 28.25 -15.36 18.39
N ASP A 48 27.52 -16.20 17.65
CA ASP A 48 27.62 -16.23 16.19
C ASP A 48 26.52 -15.38 15.55
N ILE A 49 26.94 -14.25 14.98
CA ILE A 49 26.11 -13.28 14.27
C ILE A 49 25.54 -13.93 12.99
N VAL A 50 24.37 -14.55 13.11
CA VAL A 50 23.50 -14.90 11.99
C VAL A 50 22.19 -14.15 12.18
N ASN A 51 21.80 -13.37 11.18
CA ASN A 51 20.59 -12.53 11.17
C ASN A 51 19.34 -13.38 11.43
N GLY A 52 18.94 -13.52 12.69
CA GLY A 52 17.70 -14.19 13.09
C GLY A 52 16.46 -13.34 12.76
N PRO A 53 15.27 -13.96 12.66
CA PRO A 53 14.03 -13.23 12.43
C PRO A 53 13.73 -12.30 13.60
N ASP A 54 13.46 -11.02 13.32
CA ASP A 54 13.04 -10.07 14.34
C ASP A 54 11.53 -10.19 14.58
N MET A 55 11.13 -10.20 15.86
CA MET A 55 9.74 -10.34 16.26
C MET A 55 9.29 -9.09 17.02
N MET A 56 8.48 -8.26 16.36
CA MET A 56 7.85 -7.10 17.00
C MET A 56 6.52 -7.51 17.65
N GLY A 57 6.55 -7.84 18.94
CA GLY A 57 5.38 -8.17 19.75
C GLY A 57 5.06 -7.10 20.79
N LYS A 58 3.80 -6.65 20.89
CA LYS A 58 3.36 -5.72 21.94
C LYS A 58 2.73 -6.51 23.09
N VAL A 59 3.51 -6.79 24.14
CA VAL A 59 3.05 -7.54 25.32
C VAL A 59 2.56 -6.57 26.39
N ASN A 60 1.26 -6.60 26.69
CA ASN A 60 0.73 -6.05 27.94
C ASN A 60 0.15 -7.22 28.75
N GLY A 61 0.48 -7.26 30.04
CA GLY A 61 0.35 -8.40 30.95
C GLY A 61 -1.03 -9.07 31.02
N GLU A 62 -1.02 -10.31 31.49
CA GLU A 62 -2.14 -11.24 31.62
C GLU A 62 -3.30 -10.64 32.43
N GLN A 63 -4.26 -10.04 31.74
CA GLN A 63 -5.54 -9.62 32.31
C GLN A 63 -6.56 -10.76 32.17
N TYR A 64 -7.14 -11.18 33.30
CA TYR A 64 -8.28 -12.07 33.35
C TYR A 64 -9.49 -11.42 32.68
N SER A 65 -9.99 -12.07 31.61
CA SER A 65 -11.15 -11.71 30.77
C SER A 65 -11.10 -10.33 30.09
N PRO A 66 -10.39 -10.20 28.95
CA PRO A 66 -10.32 -8.94 28.22
C PRO A 66 -11.68 -8.53 27.63
N ILE A 67 -12.00 -7.23 27.72
CA ILE A 67 -13.16 -6.62 27.07
C ILE A 67 -13.03 -6.83 25.55
N PRO A 68 -14.08 -7.33 24.86
CA PRO A 68 -14.03 -7.52 23.42
C PRO A 68 -13.80 -6.16 22.73
N VAL A 69 -12.85 -6.13 21.80
CA VAL A 69 -12.56 -4.93 20.99
C VAL A 69 -13.13 -5.14 19.60
N LEU A 70 -13.55 -4.06 18.94
CA LEU A 70 -13.99 -4.10 17.56
C LEU A 70 -12.86 -4.62 16.67
N LEU A 71 -13.13 -5.72 15.96
CA LEU A 71 -12.22 -6.34 15.01
C LEU A 71 -12.40 -5.81 13.60
N ASP A 72 -13.64 -5.91 13.15
CA ASP A 72 -14.04 -5.73 11.78
C ASP A 72 -15.49 -5.25 11.75
N VAL A 73 -15.80 -4.45 10.74
CA VAL A 73 -17.13 -3.91 10.50
C VAL A 73 -17.70 -4.61 9.27
N SER A 74 -18.49 -5.67 9.51
CA SER A 74 -19.01 -6.50 8.41
C SER A 74 -20.04 -5.81 7.53
N ARG A 75 -20.75 -4.80 8.06
CA ARG A 75 -21.86 -4.12 7.37
C ARG A 75 -21.96 -2.69 7.85
N VAL A 76 -22.17 -1.77 6.91
CA VAL A 76 -22.42 -0.35 7.18
C VAL A 76 -23.73 0.04 6.51
N VAL A 77 -24.56 0.80 7.22
CA VAL A 77 -25.80 1.39 6.70
C VAL A 77 -25.64 2.91 6.75
N PRO A 78 -25.89 3.63 5.64
CA PRO A 78 -25.71 5.08 5.62
C PRO A 78 -26.74 5.79 6.50
N LEU A 79 -26.31 6.84 7.21
CA LEU A 79 -27.16 7.55 8.16
C LEU A 79 -28.37 8.25 7.51
N TYR A 80 -28.25 8.68 6.25
CA TYR A 80 -29.39 9.26 5.52
C TYR A 80 -30.57 8.29 5.33
N SER A 81 -30.37 6.99 5.53
CA SER A 81 -31.47 6.00 5.52
C SER A 81 -32.43 6.16 6.71
N LEU A 82 -31.98 6.79 7.79
CA LEU A 82 -32.77 7.05 8.99
C LEU A 82 -33.61 8.33 8.88
N VAL A 83 -33.35 9.16 7.87
CA VAL A 83 -34.09 10.41 7.62
C VAL A 83 -35.41 10.07 6.93
N GLN A 84 -36.52 10.55 7.51
CA GLN A 84 -37.87 10.23 7.02
C GLN A 84 -38.31 11.11 5.84
N ASP A 85 -37.92 12.38 5.86
CA ASP A 85 -38.30 13.31 4.82
C ASP A 85 -37.36 13.19 3.62
N ASN A 86 -37.96 13.16 2.43
CA ASN A 86 -37.19 12.88 1.21
C ASN A 86 -36.23 14.03 0.85
N ILE A 87 -36.56 15.27 1.21
CA ILE A 87 -35.77 16.45 0.83
C ILE A 87 -34.47 16.49 1.63
N THR A 88 -34.54 16.40 2.96
CA THR A 88 -33.37 16.33 3.83
C THR A 88 -32.59 15.04 3.61
N LYS A 89 -33.26 13.91 3.30
CA LYS A 89 -32.56 12.67 2.92
C LYS A 89 -31.66 12.86 1.71
N GLU A 90 -32.17 13.42 0.61
CA GLU A 90 -31.36 13.65 -0.59
C GLU A 90 -30.30 14.75 -0.38
N ALA A 91 -30.62 15.81 0.37
CA ALA A 91 -29.64 16.83 0.73
C ALA A 91 -28.49 16.25 1.57
N PHE A 92 -28.81 15.40 2.55
CA PHE A 92 -27.82 14.76 3.40
C PHE A 92 -26.99 13.71 2.65
N LYS A 93 -27.62 12.96 1.73
CA LYS A 93 -26.91 12.06 0.81
C LYS A 93 -25.93 12.85 -0.07
N SER A 94 -26.35 13.96 -0.66
CA SER A 94 -25.48 14.83 -1.47
C SER A 94 -24.30 15.37 -0.66
N ALA A 95 -24.57 15.92 0.53
CA ALA A 95 -23.53 16.42 1.44
C ALA A 95 -22.54 15.32 1.87
N THR A 96 -23.03 14.10 2.13
CA THR A 96 -22.19 12.95 2.45
C THR A 96 -21.27 12.60 1.28
N MET A 97 -21.81 12.53 0.06
CA MET A 97 -21.02 12.26 -1.14
C MET A 97 -19.97 13.35 -1.40
N SER A 98 -20.35 14.62 -1.26
CA SER A 98 -19.44 15.77 -1.35
C SER A 98 -18.29 15.67 -0.34
N SER A 99 -18.61 15.36 0.92
CA SER A 99 -17.60 15.24 1.98
C SER A 99 -16.58 14.13 1.72
N TYR A 100 -17.04 12.99 1.20
CA TYR A 100 -16.20 11.81 1.00
C TYR A 100 -15.36 11.90 -0.28
N TRP A 101 -15.95 12.31 -1.40
CA TRP A 101 -15.30 12.29 -2.71
C TRP A 101 -14.67 13.62 -3.12
N CYS A 102 -15.26 14.73 -2.68
CA CYS A 102 -14.90 16.10 -3.10
C CYS A 102 -14.42 16.96 -1.92
N ALA A 103 -14.02 16.34 -0.81
CA ALA A 103 -13.53 16.99 0.41
C ALA A 103 -14.46 18.10 0.97
N GLY A 104 -15.76 18.03 0.65
CA GLY A 104 -16.75 19.03 1.05
C GLY A 104 -16.65 20.37 0.30
N LYS A 105 -15.91 20.43 -0.82
CA LYS A 105 -15.69 21.66 -1.61
C LYS A 105 -16.19 21.53 -3.05
N GLY A 106 -17.30 20.83 -3.23
CA GLY A 106 -17.90 20.61 -4.52
C GLY A 106 -18.95 19.50 -4.49
N ASP A 107 -19.72 19.39 -5.55
CA ASP A 107 -20.79 18.40 -5.67
C ASP A 107 -20.35 17.21 -6.53
N VAL A 108 -20.92 16.03 -6.24
CA VAL A 108 -20.75 14.86 -7.10
C VAL A 108 -21.78 14.89 -8.22
N ILE A 109 -21.32 14.90 -9.46
CA ILE A 109 -22.17 14.79 -10.67
C ILE A 109 -21.69 13.57 -11.45
N ASP A 110 -22.58 12.60 -11.62
CA ASP A 110 -22.27 11.26 -12.11
C ASP A 110 -21.11 10.63 -11.31
N ASN A 111 -19.95 10.47 -11.93
CA ASN A 111 -18.75 9.92 -11.29
C ASN A 111 -17.67 10.98 -11.01
N TRP A 112 -17.95 12.27 -11.22
CA TRP A 112 -16.94 13.33 -11.17
C TRP A 112 -17.30 14.38 -10.12
N CYS A 113 -16.29 15.05 -9.57
CA CYS A 113 -16.49 16.16 -8.64
C CYS A 113 -16.53 17.49 -9.38
N ARG A 114 -17.66 18.21 -9.29
CA ARG A 114 -17.76 19.61 -9.69
C ARG A 114 -17.29 20.48 -8.53
N CYS A 115 -16.04 20.94 -8.61
CA CYS A 115 -15.44 21.76 -7.56
C CYS A 115 -16.02 23.18 -7.49
N ASP A 116 -16.17 23.68 -6.27
CA ASP A 116 -16.45 25.09 -6.00
C ASP A 116 -15.23 25.95 -6.36
N LEU A 117 -15.46 27.25 -6.60
CA LEU A 117 -14.41 28.20 -6.96
C LEU A 117 -13.30 28.31 -5.89
N SER A 118 -13.62 28.02 -4.62
CA SER A 118 -12.68 28.02 -3.51
C SER A 118 -11.73 26.81 -3.48
N ALA A 119 -11.99 25.80 -4.31
CA ALA A 119 -11.25 24.55 -4.33
C ALA A 119 -10.24 24.46 -5.48
N PHE A 120 -10.04 25.54 -6.24
CA PHE A 120 -9.03 25.60 -7.27
C PHE A 120 -7.66 25.91 -6.67
N SER A 121 -6.62 25.28 -7.19
CA SER A 121 -5.24 25.54 -6.81
C SER A 121 -4.76 26.92 -7.33
N ARG A 122 -3.52 27.29 -7.01
CA ARG A 122 -2.93 28.55 -7.49
C ARG A 122 -2.80 28.60 -9.01
N GLU A 123 -2.70 27.43 -9.63
CA GLU A 123 -2.59 27.20 -11.06
C GLU A 123 -3.96 27.18 -11.76
N GLY A 124 -5.05 27.33 -11.01
CA GLY A 124 -6.41 27.27 -11.56
C GLY A 124 -6.87 25.86 -11.91
N LEU A 125 -6.24 24.83 -11.32
CA LEU A 125 -6.66 23.43 -11.49
C LEU A 125 -7.62 23.01 -10.37
N PRO A 126 -8.65 22.20 -10.67
CA PRO A 126 -9.56 21.68 -9.64
C PRO A 126 -8.82 20.81 -8.61
N ASN A 127 -8.96 21.11 -7.31
CA ASN A 127 -8.29 20.40 -6.21
C ASN A 127 -9.27 19.93 -5.11
N CYS A 128 -10.56 19.78 -5.43
CA CYS A 128 -11.56 19.28 -4.45
C CYS A 128 -11.51 17.77 -4.27
N SER A 129 -11.11 17.01 -5.30
CA SER A 129 -10.93 15.55 -5.18
C SER A 129 -9.47 15.24 -4.82
N PRO A 130 -9.20 14.57 -3.69
CA PRO A 130 -7.85 14.44 -3.16
C PRO A 130 -7.01 13.44 -3.97
N LEU A 131 -6.08 13.95 -4.78
CA LEU A 131 -5.14 13.12 -5.55
C LEU A 131 -4.26 12.30 -4.60
N ARG A 132 -4.34 10.97 -4.71
CA ARG A 132 -3.47 10.05 -3.96
C ARG A 132 -2.08 10.01 -4.60
N GLN A 133 -1.08 9.61 -3.83
CA GLN A 133 0.27 9.37 -4.37
C GLN A 133 0.37 7.91 -4.80
N PRO A 134 0.77 7.60 -6.05
CA PRO A 134 1.06 6.23 -6.44
C PRO A 134 2.33 5.79 -5.72
N ILE A 135 2.28 4.61 -5.11
CA ILE A 135 3.45 4.03 -4.46
C ILE A 135 4.08 3.04 -5.43
N LEU A 136 5.33 3.32 -5.79
CA LEU A 136 6.12 2.50 -6.69
C LEU A 136 6.89 1.47 -5.85
N HIS A 137 6.75 0.19 -6.19
CA HIS A 137 7.40 -0.91 -5.50
C HIS A 137 8.13 -1.82 -6.49
N LEU A 138 9.10 -2.58 -6.00
CA LEU A 138 9.69 -3.67 -6.77
C LEU A 138 8.68 -4.81 -6.92
N ALA A 139 8.66 -5.45 -8.09
CA ALA A 139 7.82 -6.61 -8.33
C ALA A 139 8.21 -7.74 -7.37
N THR A 140 7.23 -8.25 -6.62
CA THR A 140 7.50 -9.25 -5.56
C THR A 140 7.86 -10.63 -6.09
N TYR A 141 7.58 -10.90 -7.36
CA TYR A 141 7.84 -12.18 -8.04
C TYR A 141 9.11 -12.17 -8.91
N LEU A 142 9.80 -11.03 -9.02
CA LEU A 142 11.03 -10.90 -9.79
C LEU A 142 12.09 -10.19 -8.95
N GLU A 143 13.07 -10.97 -8.49
CA GLU A 143 14.25 -10.39 -7.87
C GLU A 143 15.05 -9.60 -8.91
N PRO A 144 15.54 -8.40 -8.56
CA PRO A 144 16.37 -7.61 -9.46
C PRO A 144 17.69 -8.32 -9.76
N SER A 145 18.11 -8.28 -11.02
CA SER A 145 19.42 -8.74 -11.50
C SER A 145 20.33 -7.55 -11.84
N SER A 146 21.55 -7.83 -12.31
CA SER A 146 22.49 -6.80 -12.76
C SER A 146 21.99 -6.00 -13.98
N THR A 147 21.00 -6.52 -14.71
CA THR A 147 20.49 -5.93 -15.96
C THR A 147 18.98 -5.77 -15.99
N MET A 148 18.25 -6.35 -15.04
CA MET A 148 16.79 -6.30 -14.99
C MET A 148 16.36 -5.88 -13.59
N VAL A 149 15.43 -4.94 -13.55
CA VAL A 149 14.65 -4.68 -12.36
C VAL A 149 13.19 -4.76 -12.82
N ALA A 150 12.22 -4.92 -11.92
CA ALA A 150 10.81 -4.91 -12.28
C ALA A 150 10.07 -4.05 -11.26
N LEU A 151 9.15 -3.20 -11.72
CA LEU A 151 8.46 -2.20 -10.91
C LEU A 151 6.97 -2.34 -11.10
N GLU A 152 6.23 -2.20 -10.00
CA GLU A 152 4.79 -2.28 -9.96
C GLU A 152 4.21 -1.09 -9.20
N TRP A 153 3.03 -0.66 -9.62
CA TRP A 153 2.23 0.33 -8.93
C TRP A 153 0.75 -0.01 -9.11
N THR A 154 -0.05 0.31 -8.10
CA THR A 154 -1.51 0.19 -8.19
C THR A 154 -2.10 1.49 -8.73
N ASP A 155 -3.05 1.38 -9.66
CA ASP A 155 -3.76 2.55 -10.20
C ASP A 155 -4.50 3.26 -9.07
N ILE A 156 -4.23 4.55 -8.91
CA ILE A 156 -4.80 5.36 -7.82
C ILE A 156 -6.13 6.03 -8.20
N GLU A 157 -6.64 5.77 -9.40
CA GLU A 157 -7.87 6.40 -9.87
C GLU A 157 -9.08 5.97 -9.02
N PRO A 158 -9.81 6.92 -8.41
CA PRO A 158 -10.99 6.60 -7.61
C PRO A 158 -12.18 6.27 -8.52
N VAL A 159 -13.16 5.56 -7.93
CA VAL A 159 -14.45 5.31 -8.59
C VAL A 159 -15.15 6.63 -8.92
N ILE A 160 -15.09 7.61 -8.00
CA ILE A 160 -15.67 8.94 -8.15
C ILE A 160 -14.60 10.01 -7.87
N GLY A 161 -14.51 11.03 -8.72
CA GLY A 161 -13.60 12.17 -8.53
C GLY A 161 -12.68 12.43 -9.70
N TYR A 162 -11.38 12.58 -9.43
CA TYR A 162 -10.36 12.80 -10.46
C TYR A 162 -10.20 11.59 -11.38
N LYS A 163 -9.65 11.84 -12.58
CA LYS A 163 -9.27 10.82 -13.56
C LYS A 163 -7.80 10.95 -13.86
N VAL A 164 -7.10 9.82 -13.82
CA VAL A 164 -5.66 9.81 -14.05
C VAL A 164 -5.44 9.74 -15.56
N SER A 165 -4.81 10.78 -16.11
CA SER A 165 -4.51 10.85 -17.54
C SER A 165 -3.23 10.11 -17.89
N ASP A 166 -2.19 10.21 -17.06
CA ASP A 166 -0.88 9.62 -17.32
C ASP A 166 -0.09 9.39 -16.03
N TYR A 167 0.92 8.51 -16.10
CA TYR A 167 1.91 8.29 -15.06
C TYR A 167 3.29 8.69 -15.59
N ILE A 168 3.98 9.59 -14.88
CA ILE A 168 5.31 10.06 -15.28
C ILE A 168 6.34 9.39 -14.37
N ILE A 169 7.16 8.51 -14.94
CA ILE A 169 8.23 7.79 -14.23
C ILE A 169 9.57 8.30 -14.75
N GLN A 170 10.44 8.73 -13.84
CA GLN A 170 11.79 9.18 -14.15
C GLN A 170 12.80 8.23 -13.51
N HIS A 171 13.82 7.85 -14.29
CA HIS A 171 14.92 7.01 -13.81
C HIS A 171 16.25 7.68 -14.15
N LYS A 172 17.21 7.60 -13.22
CA LYS A 172 18.58 8.09 -13.39
C LYS A 172 19.52 7.14 -12.67
N ARG A 173 20.60 6.71 -13.33
CA ARG A 173 21.70 6.00 -12.68
C ARG A 173 22.58 7.02 -11.96
N VAL A 174 22.76 6.85 -10.65
CA VAL A 174 23.66 7.70 -9.86
C VAL A 174 25.02 7.03 -9.83
N GLU A 175 26.03 7.71 -10.37
CA GLU A 175 27.41 7.21 -10.48
C GLU A 175 28.27 7.70 -9.30
N ASP A 176 28.07 8.94 -8.84
CA ASP A 176 28.73 9.52 -7.67
C ASP A 176 27.69 10.21 -6.76
N PRO A 177 27.51 9.77 -5.49
CA PRO A 177 26.56 10.38 -4.56
C PRO A 177 26.97 11.77 -4.05
N SER A 178 28.17 12.27 -4.41
CA SER A 178 28.69 13.56 -3.95
C SER A 178 28.42 14.74 -4.88
N GLU A 179 27.91 14.50 -6.10
CA GLU A 179 27.52 15.59 -7.01
C GLU A 179 26.12 16.13 -6.67
N PRO A 180 25.92 17.47 -6.64
CA PRO A 180 24.63 18.07 -6.35
C PRO A 180 23.61 17.77 -7.45
N ASP A 181 22.57 17.02 -7.10
CA ASP A 181 21.39 16.70 -7.92
C ASP A 181 20.54 17.96 -8.20
N VAL A 182 20.95 18.81 -9.13
CA VAL A 182 20.03 19.75 -9.80
C VAL A 182 20.38 19.86 -11.28
N TYR A 183 19.96 18.85 -12.04
CA TYR A 183 19.54 19.08 -13.42
C TYR A 183 18.11 18.57 -13.52
N THR A 184 17.14 19.44 -13.21
CA THR A 184 15.79 19.29 -13.77
C THR A 184 15.98 19.32 -15.29
N GLY A 185 16.10 18.14 -15.89
CA GLY A 185 16.28 17.97 -17.30
C GLY A 185 15.20 18.73 -18.04
N GLY A 186 15.60 19.75 -18.78
CA GLY A 186 14.76 20.31 -19.82
C GLY A 186 14.26 19.16 -20.70
N ILE A 187 13.03 19.27 -21.17
CA ILE A 187 12.29 18.32 -22.01
C ILE A 187 12.97 18.18 -23.39
N ARG A 188 14.23 17.76 -23.41
CA ARG A 188 15.11 17.66 -24.58
C ARG A 188 16.20 16.60 -24.34
N THR A 189 15.78 15.35 -24.21
CA THR A 189 16.56 14.19 -24.66
C THR A 189 15.61 13.21 -25.35
N PRO A 190 16.00 12.56 -26.47
CA PRO A 190 15.11 11.67 -27.22
C PRO A 190 14.88 10.30 -26.55
N ASP A 191 15.57 10.00 -25.45
CA ASP A 191 15.74 8.62 -24.97
C ASP A 191 15.13 8.34 -23.58
N LEU A 192 14.23 9.19 -23.07
CA LEU A 192 13.43 8.83 -21.90
C LEU A 192 12.19 8.06 -22.37
N PRO A 193 12.04 6.76 -22.04
CA PRO A 193 10.80 6.06 -22.28
C PRO A 193 9.72 6.69 -21.41
N ILE A 194 8.93 7.61 -21.98
CA ILE A 194 7.67 8.03 -21.39
C ILE A 194 6.73 6.83 -21.52
N MET A 195 6.71 5.99 -20.49
CA MET A 195 5.86 4.81 -20.46
C MET A 195 4.43 5.25 -20.13
N ARG A 196 3.64 5.51 -21.17
CA ARG A 196 2.22 5.84 -21.04
C ARG A 196 1.41 4.61 -20.66
N ARG A 197 0.33 4.82 -19.90
CA ARG A 197 -0.70 3.82 -19.59
C ARG A 197 -1.09 3.05 -20.87
N PRO A 198 -0.98 1.71 -20.95
CA PRO A 198 -1.54 0.96 -22.06
C PRO A 198 -3.05 1.19 -22.13
N ALA A 199 -3.58 1.29 -23.35
CA ALA A 199 -5.02 1.26 -23.55
C ALA A 199 -5.55 -0.06 -22.96
N LEU A 200 -6.37 0.01 -21.91
CA LEU A 200 -6.98 -1.17 -21.29
C LEU A 200 -7.75 -1.96 -22.36
N PRO A 201 -7.43 -3.23 -22.64
CA PRO A 201 -8.42 -4.14 -23.19
C PRO A 201 -9.47 -4.40 -22.10
N SER A 202 -10.72 -4.53 -22.50
CA SER A 202 -11.90 -4.75 -21.65
C SER A 202 -11.88 -6.12 -20.94
N ALA A 203 -10.95 -6.34 -20.00
CA ALA A 203 -10.88 -7.51 -19.13
C ALA A 203 -9.92 -7.24 -17.94
N PRO A 204 -10.11 -7.87 -16.77
CA PRO A 204 -9.26 -7.68 -15.61
C PRO A 204 -7.96 -8.48 -15.79
N LEU A 205 -6.93 -7.86 -16.34
CA LEU A 205 -5.56 -8.35 -16.26
C LEU A 205 -4.70 -7.22 -15.72
N SER A 206 -4.13 -7.44 -14.53
CA SER A 206 -3.03 -6.61 -14.02
C SER A 206 -1.94 -6.56 -15.09
N PRO A 207 -1.47 -5.36 -15.47
CA PRO A 207 -0.41 -5.31 -16.45
C PRO A 207 0.93 -5.52 -15.75
N HIS A 208 1.49 -6.71 -15.93
CA HIS A 208 2.88 -7.00 -15.57
C HIS A 208 3.79 -6.40 -16.65
N TYR A 209 4.73 -5.52 -16.26
CA TYR A 209 5.75 -5.00 -17.16
C TYR A 209 7.12 -5.49 -16.72
N ASN A 210 7.78 -6.25 -17.59
CA ASN A 210 9.17 -6.64 -17.45
C ASN A 210 10.02 -5.61 -18.20
N TYR A 211 11.09 -5.11 -17.60
CA TYR A 211 12.04 -4.26 -18.30
C TYR A 211 13.44 -4.87 -18.30
N GLU A 212 14.05 -4.91 -19.47
CA GLU A 212 15.48 -5.16 -19.68
C GLU A 212 16.15 -3.80 -19.90
N LEU A 213 17.23 -3.52 -19.15
CA LEU A 213 18.09 -2.35 -19.36
C LEU A 213 19.10 -2.61 -20.47
#